data_AF-A0A7R9BZV7-F1
#
_entry.id   AF-A0A7R9BZV7-F1
#
_cell.length_a   1.000
_cell.length_b   1.000
_cell.length_c   1.000
_cell.angle_alpha   90.00
_cell.angle_beta   90.00
_cell.angle_gamma   90.00
#
_symmetry.space_group_name_H-M   'P 1'
#
loop_
_entity.id
_entity.type
_entity.pdbx_description
1 polymer ?
#
loop_
_entity_poly.entity_id
_entity_poly.type
_entity_poly.pdbx_seq_one_letter_code
_entity_poly.pdbx_strand_id
1 'polypeptide(L)'
;TVPGPTFKPREAFHLRCSVLIAAAYVNLRLFNSRQTLEYTKELLQCEPYLSITHRLLAHSYTAEALVMEDRISEAISHLVADDVGSDFGAHLHGRNPFDNPEPASTQTTAGNIQQSQALKHTRKWFPNNASTAKVLVQYNLTVAYAFRGELEKAGEALKQLSKFKEPNAEIPIQAMLMALYIQVQLGNTDTARKIIKQHCPQYR
;
A
#
# COMPACT_ATOMS: atom_id res chain seq x y z
N THR A 1 -25.87 28.37 -30.10
CA THR A 1 -25.65 27.46 -28.96
C THR A 1 -24.56 28.07 -28.10
N VAL A 2 -24.90 28.46 -26.87
CA VAL A 2 -23.90 28.99 -25.93
C VAL A 2 -23.02 27.81 -25.48
N PRO A 3 -21.68 27.92 -25.48
CA PRO A 3 -20.82 26.85 -24.96
C PRO A 3 -21.23 26.48 -23.54
N GLY A 4 -21.24 25.17 -23.24
CA GLY A 4 -21.45 24.70 -21.86
C GLY A 4 -20.38 25.28 -20.91
N PRO A 5 -20.61 25.25 -19.59
CA PRO A 5 -19.68 25.79 -18.62
C PRO A 5 -18.29 25.16 -18.79
N THR A 6 -17.26 26.00 -18.89
CA THR A 6 -15.86 25.58 -19.00
C THR A 6 -15.41 24.92 -17.71
N PHE A 7 -14.70 23.78 -17.80
CA PHE A 7 -14.10 23.13 -16.63
C PHE A 7 -13.20 24.10 -15.87
N LYS A 8 -13.31 24.13 -14.53
CA LYS A 8 -12.43 24.97 -13.73
C LYS A 8 -10.99 24.47 -13.89
N PRO A 9 -9.98 25.36 -14.06
CA PRO A 9 -8.59 24.95 -14.25
C PRO A 9 -8.07 23.99 -13.17
N ARG A 10 -8.50 24.17 -11.92
CA ARG A 10 -8.16 23.30 -10.79
C ARG A 10 -8.74 21.88 -10.92
N GLU A 11 -9.98 21.76 -11.39
CA GLU A 11 -10.63 20.47 -11.60
C GLU A 11 -9.97 19.72 -12.76
N ALA A 12 -9.64 20.43 -13.85
CA ALA A 12 -8.90 19.87 -14.97
C ALA A 12 -7.50 19.37 -14.55
N PHE A 13 -6.81 20.11 -13.67
CA PHE A 13 -5.53 19.69 -13.10
C PHE A 13 -5.65 18.39 -12.29
N HIS A 14 -6.58 18.32 -11.33
CA HIS A 14 -6.78 17.11 -10.52
C HIS A 14 -7.24 15.89 -11.36
N LEU A 15 -8.02 16.13 -12.42
CA LEU A 15 -8.39 15.10 -13.38
C LEU A 15 -7.15 14.56 -14.10
N ARG A 16 -6.27 15.45 -14.60
CA ARG A 16 -5.00 15.05 -15.23
C ARG A 16 -4.14 14.22 -14.28
N CYS A 17 -3.97 14.65 -13.03
CA CYS A 17 -3.22 13.88 -12.03
C CYS A 17 -3.81 12.49 -11.79
N SER A 18 -5.14 12.38 -11.73
CA SER A 18 -5.83 11.10 -11.57
C SER A 18 -5.64 10.18 -12.78
N VAL A 19 -5.69 10.72 -13.99
CA VAL A 19 -5.44 9.97 -15.23
C VAL A 19 -4.00 9.46 -15.28
N LEU A 20 -3.01 10.31 -14.95
CA LEU A 20 -1.60 9.93 -14.91
C LEU A 20 -1.33 8.80 -13.90
N ILE A 21 -1.85 8.92 -12.67
CA ILE A 21 -1.72 7.87 -11.65
C ILE A 21 -2.40 6.57 -12.09
N ALA A 22 -3.60 6.62 -12.70
CA ALA A 22 -4.28 5.44 -13.19
C ALA A 22 -3.50 4.76 -14.34
N ALA A 23 -2.95 5.55 -15.27
CA ALA A 23 -2.11 5.06 -16.35
C ALA A 23 -0.81 4.41 -15.81
N ALA A 24 -0.18 5.03 -14.81
CA ALA A 24 0.98 4.49 -14.12
C ALA A 24 0.68 3.12 -13.47
N TYR A 25 -0.47 3.00 -12.80
CA TYR A 25 -0.92 1.75 -12.20
C TYR A 25 -1.12 0.63 -13.23
N VAL A 26 -1.79 0.93 -14.34
CA VAL A 26 -2.01 -0.07 -15.42
C VAL A 26 -0.68 -0.53 -16.00
N ASN A 27 0.24 0.41 -16.30
CA ASN A 27 1.56 0.05 -16.84
C ASN A 27 2.39 -0.79 -15.86
N LEU A 28 2.30 -0.49 -14.57
CA LEU A 28 2.97 -1.26 -13.53
C LEU A 28 2.45 -2.70 -13.47
N ARG A 29 1.13 -2.89 -13.60
CA ARG A 29 0.51 -4.22 -13.67
C ARG A 29 0.83 -4.98 -14.96
N LEU A 30 1.20 -4.26 -16.02
CA LEU A 30 1.71 -4.83 -17.27
C LEU A 30 3.24 -4.98 -17.27
N PHE A 31 3.91 -4.77 -16.12
CA PHE A 31 5.37 -4.81 -15.97
C PHE A 31 6.13 -3.83 -16.87
N ASN A 32 5.48 -2.75 -17.31
CA ASN A 32 6.12 -1.68 -18.08
C ASN A 32 6.68 -0.60 -17.13
N SER A 33 7.79 -0.93 -16.45
CA SER A 33 8.42 -0.06 -15.44
C SER A 33 8.78 1.32 -16.00
N ARG A 34 9.37 1.36 -17.20
CA ARG A 34 9.84 2.61 -17.83
C ARG A 34 8.70 3.61 -18.02
N GLN A 35 7.56 3.16 -18.53
CA GLN A 35 6.42 4.05 -18.73
C GLN A 35 5.80 4.50 -17.39
N THR A 36 5.78 3.61 -16.40
CA THR A 36 5.35 3.97 -15.04
C THR A 36 6.22 5.08 -14.47
N LEU A 37 7.55 4.98 -14.60
CA LEU A 37 8.49 6.00 -14.12
C LEU A 37 8.31 7.35 -14.82
N GLU A 38 8.03 7.38 -16.12
CA GLU A 38 7.76 8.64 -16.83
C GLU A 38 6.49 9.32 -16.29
N TYR A 39 5.39 8.57 -16.12
CA TYR A 39 4.15 9.13 -15.60
C TYR A 39 4.26 9.61 -14.15
N THR A 40 4.91 8.85 -13.27
CA THR A 40 5.08 9.26 -11.88
C THR A 40 6.05 10.42 -11.75
N LYS A 41 7.09 10.49 -12.58
CA LYS A 41 8.01 11.64 -12.64
C LYS A 41 7.29 12.92 -13.08
N GLU A 42 6.50 12.86 -14.15
CA GLU A 42 5.68 14.00 -14.60
C GLU A 42 4.75 14.49 -13.48
N LEU A 43 4.15 13.56 -12.74
CA LEU A 43 3.25 13.88 -11.64
C LEU A 43 4.00 14.51 -10.44
N LEU A 44 5.15 13.98 -10.05
CA LEU A 44 5.98 14.50 -8.95
C LEU A 44 6.61 15.86 -9.28
N GLN A 45 6.75 16.23 -10.55
CA GLN A 45 7.15 17.58 -10.96
C GLN A 45 6.06 18.65 -10.68
N CYS A 46 4.83 18.23 -10.39
CA CYS A 46 3.72 19.15 -10.09
C CYS A 46 3.64 19.58 -8.62
N GLU A 47 4.63 19.21 -7.78
CA GLU A 47 4.76 19.75 -6.42
C GLU A 47 4.90 21.28 -6.44
N PRO A 48 4.30 22.04 -5.51
CA PRO A 48 3.59 21.59 -4.29
C PRO A 48 2.06 21.41 -4.45
N TYR A 49 1.52 21.52 -5.68
CA TYR A 49 0.06 21.52 -5.91
C TYR A 49 -0.55 20.12 -5.94
N LEU A 50 0.29 19.08 -5.85
CA LEU A 50 -0.12 17.69 -5.90
C LEU A 50 -0.82 17.29 -4.60
N SER A 51 -1.99 16.68 -4.75
CA SER A 51 -2.70 16.08 -3.61
C SER A 51 -1.83 15.01 -2.95
N ILE A 52 -1.94 14.91 -1.63
CA ILE A 52 -1.18 13.95 -0.83
C ILE A 52 -1.45 12.50 -1.28
N THR A 53 -2.68 12.19 -1.69
CA THR A 53 -3.03 10.86 -2.24
C THR A 53 -2.29 10.58 -3.54
N HIS A 54 -2.25 11.55 -4.46
CA HIS A 54 -1.52 11.40 -5.72
C HIS A 54 -0.02 11.28 -5.47
N ARG A 55 0.54 12.08 -4.55
CA ARG A 55 1.95 12.02 -4.13
C ARG A 55 2.31 10.65 -3.57
N LEU A 56 1.55 10.14 -2.61
CA LEU A 56 1.75 8.82 -2.02
C LEU A 56 1.76 7.72 -3.08
N LEU A 57 0.75 7.70 -3.94
CA LEU A 57 0.65 6.70 -5.00
C LEU A 57 1.82 6.82 -5.99
N ALA A 58 2.23 8.04 -6.33
CA ALA A 58 3.37 8.26 -7.22
C ALA A 58 4.66 7.71 -6.63
N HIS A 59 4.96 8.01 -5.35
CA HIS A 59 6.14 7.46 -4.68
C HIS A 59 6.07 5.94 -4.58
N SER A 60 4.89 5.39 -4.24
CA SER A 60 4.70 3.93 -4.12
C SER A 60 4.92 3.21 -5.46
N TYR A 61 4.33 3.72 -6.55
CA TYR A 61 4.48 3.14 -7.89
C TYR A 61 5.87 3.34 -8.46
N THR A 62 6.51 4.48 -8.17
CA THR A 62 7.91 4.72 -8.52
C THR A 62 8.82 3.71 -7.83
N ALA A 63 8.62 3.47 -6.52
CA ALA A 63 9.38 2.47 -5.78
C ALA A 63 9.18 1.05 -6.34
N GLU A 64 7.94 0.64 -6.64
CA GLU A 64 7.65 -0.68 -7.21
C GLU A 64 8.33 -0.85 -8.60
N ALA A 65 8.25 0.18 -9.47
CA ALA A 65 8.92 0.16 -10.77
C ALA A 65 10.45 0.12 -10.65
N LEU A 66 11.04 0.86 -9.72
CA LEU A 66 12.48 0.83 -9.44
C LEU A 66 12.94 -0.54 -8.92
N VAL A 67 12.12 -1.21 -8.10
CA VAL A 67 12.38 -2.60 -7.68
C VAL A 67 12.39 -3.56 -8.87
N MET A 68 11.47 -3.40 -9.82
CA MET A 68 11.45 -4.19 -11.06
C MET A 68 12.70 -3.99 -11.92
N GLU A 69 13.33 -2.81 -11.85
CA GLU A 69 14.59 -2.48 -12.54
C GLU A 69 15.85 -2.82 -11.72
N ASP A 70 15.72 -3.51 -10.58
CA ASP A 70 16.82 -3.81 -9.64
C ASP A 70 17.51 -2.57 -9.02
N ARG A 71 16.85 -1.40 -9.10
CA ARG A 71 17.33 -0.12 -8.54
C ARG A 71 16.82 0.08 -7.11
N ILE A 72 17.08 -0.91 -6.26
CA ILE A 72 16.47 -1.02 -4.91
C ILE A 72 16.81 0.19 -4.01
N SER A 73 18.04 0.71 -4.12
CA SER A 73 18.47 1.86 -3.32
C SER A 73 17.67 3.14 -3.62
N GLU A 74 17.31 3.36 -4.87
CA GLU A 74 16.46 4.49 -5.27
C GLU A 74 15.02 4.26 -4.83
N ALA A 75 14.53 3.02 -4.91
CA ALA A 75 13.20 2.67 -4.43
C ALA A 75 13.04 3.00 -2.92
N ILE A 76 14.07 2.71 -2.12
CA ILE A 76 14.09 3.05 -0.69
C ILE A 76 13.96 4.56 -0.46
N SER A 77 14.63 5.40 -1.25
CA SER A 77 14.52 6.87 -1.14
C SER A 77 13.09 7.37 -1.37
N HIS A 78 12.33 6.71 -2.24
CA HIS A 78 10.91 7.05 -2.45
C HIS A 78 10.00 6.56 -1.31
N LEU A 79 10.35 5.47 -0.61
CA LEU A 79 9.57 4.89 0.49
C LEU A 79 9.86 5.52 1.85
N VAL A 80 11.01 6.17 2.02
CA VAL A 80 11.40 6.90 3.24
C VAL A 80 10.81 8.32 3.27
N ALA A 81 10.20 8.81 2.19
CA ALA A 81 9.57 10.13 2.13
C ALA A 81 8.45 10.27 3.19
N ASP A 82 8.82 10.82 4.35
CA ASP A 82 8.13 10.75 5.65
C ASP A 82 6.88 11.65 5.75
N ASP A 83 6.55 12.40 4.69
CA ASP A 83 5.52 13.46 4.71
C ASP A 83 4.07 12.96 4.57
N VAL A 84 3.84 11.65 4.47
CA VAL A 84 2.50 11.11 4.19
C VAL A 84 1.61 11.07 5.44
N GLY A 85 2.21 11.08 6.65
CA GLY A 85 1.51 10.67 7.88
C GLY A 85 0.56 11.68 8.51
N SER A 86 0.81 12.98 8.40
CA SER A 86 0.13 13.99 9.23
C SER A 86 -1.20 14.49 8.62
N ASP A 87 -1.24 14.72 7.31
CA ASP A 87 -2.35 15.42 6.64
C ASP A 87 -3.29 14.51 5.83
N PHE A 88 -2.93 13.24 5.65
CA PHE A 88 -3.66 12.30 4.80
C PHE A 88 -5.04 11.90 5.39
N GLY A 89 -5.23 12.03 6.71
CA GLY A 89 -6.47 11.62 7.39
C GLY A 89 -7.64 12.55 7.11
N ALA A 90 -7.37 13.84 6.87
CA ALA A 90 -8.41 14.84 6.60
C ALA A 90 -9.05 14.64 5.20
N HIS A 91 -8.28 14.19 4.20
CA HIS A 91 -8.73 14.08 2.81
C HIS A 91 -9.43 12.75 2.46
N LEU A 92 -9.33 11.73 3.31
CA LEU A 92 -9.96 10.42 3.10
C LEU A 92 -11.34 10.23 3.75
N HIS A 93 -11.92 11.28 4.35
CA HIS A 93 -13.33 11.24 4.80
C HIS A 93 -14.34 11.09 3.64
N GLY A 94 -13.88 10.96 2.40
CA GLY A 94 -14.66 10.45 1.28
C GLY A 94 -14.82 8.93 1.38
N ARG A 95 -15.98 8.51 1.89
CA ARG A 95 -16.55 7.16 1.74
C ARG A 95 -16.17 6.54 0.39
N ASN A 96 -15.72 5.28 0.37
CA ASN A 96 -15.47 4.61 -0.91
C ASN A 96 -16.75 4.67 -1.75
N PRO A 97 -16.70 5.04 -3.04
CA PRO A 97 -17.86 4.95 -3.94
C PRO A 97 -18.41 3.52 -4.09
N PHE A 98 -17.65 2.52 -3.63
CA PHE A 98 -18.03 1.11 -3.59
C PHE A 98 -18.53 0.63 -2.22
N ASP A 99 -18.53 1.49 -1.20
CA ASP A 99 -19.22 1.23 0.08
C ASP A 99 -20.71 1.53 -0.10
N ASN A 100 -21.39 0.68 -0.87
CA ASN A 100 -22.84 0.57 -0.79
C ASN A 100 -23.19 0.34 0.69
N PRO A 101 -24.08 1.15 1.30
CA PRO A 101 -24.70 0.72 2.54
C PRO A 101 -25.48 -0.55 2.21
N GLU A 102 -24.96 -1.72 2.60
CA GLU A 102 -25.80 -2.91 2.63
C GLU A 102 -27.00 -2.57 3.53
N PRO A 103 -28.25 -2.59 3.03
CA PRO A 103 -29.38 -2.63 3.92
C PRO A 103 -29.27 -3.95 4.69
N ALA A 104 -29.45 -3.87 6.01
CA ALA A 104 -29.53 -5.04 6.86
C ALA A 104 -30.70 -5.93 6.37
N SER A 105 -30.41 -6.93 5.55
CA SER A 105 -31.37 -7.96 5.18
C SER A 105 -30.81 -9.33 5.51
N THR A 106 -31.25 -9.81 6.67
CA THR A 106 -31.43 -11.20 7.05
C THR A 106 -31.88 -12.05 5.85
N GLN A 107 -31.32 -13.27 5.78
CA GLN A 107 -31.79 -14.47 5.05
C GLN A 107 -30.85 -14.98 3.93
N THR A 108 -30.02 -15.95 4.34
CA THR A 108 -29.81 -17.26 3.70
C THR A 108 -30.12 -17.39 2.21
N THR A 109 -29.08 -17.54 1.39
CA THR A 109 -29.04 -18.59 0.35
C THR A 109 -27.61 -19.11 0.20
N ALA A 110 -27.46 -20.42 0.36
CA ALA A 110 -26.20 -21.13 0.34
C ALA A 110 -25.61 -21.18 -1.09
N GLY A 111 -24.35 -20.76 -1.23
CA GLY A 111 -23.59 -20.96 -2.46
C GLY A 111 -22.75 -19.75 -2.85
N ASN A 112 -21.69 -19.44 -2.09
CA ASN A 112 -20.45 -18.76 -2.51
C ASN A 112 -19.61 -18.34 -1.28
N ILE A 113 -19.14 -19.34 -0.50
CA ILE A 113 -18.44 -19.10 0.77
C ILE A 113 -16.91 -18.96 0.58
N GLN A 114 -16.33 -19.39 -0.53
CA GLN A 114 -14.86 -19.41 -0.68
C GLN A 114 -14.24 -18.15 -1.30
N GLN A 115 -14.95 -17.41 -2.16
CA GLN A 115 -14.38 -16.20 -2.78
C GLN A 115 -14.51 -14.95 -1.89
N SER A 116 -15.46 -14.96 -0.95
CA SER A 116 -15.75 -13.84 -0.05
C SER A 116 -14.78 -13.71 1.13
N GLN A 117 -14.10 -14.80 1.55
CA GLN A 117 -13.15 -14.73 2.66
C GLN A 117 -11.78 -14.15 2.27
N ALA A 118 -11.28 -14.46 1.07
CA ALA A 118 -10.02 -13.90 0.56
C ALA A 118 -10.10 -12.37 0.36
N LEU A 119 -11.25 -11.88 -0.10
CA LEU A 119 -11.54 -10.45 -0.24
C LEU A 119 -11.74 -9.72 1.10
N LYS A 120 -12.16 -10.44 2.15
CA LYS A 120 -12.34 -9.86 3.50
C LYS A 120 -11.00 -9.54 4.18
N HIS A 121 -9.98 -10.40 4.02
CA HIS A 121 -8.66 -10.15 4.59
C HIS A 121 -7.87 -9.08 3.82
N THR A 122 -8.04 -8.98 2.49
CA THR A 122 -7.37 -7.96 1.67
C THR A 122 -7.98 -6.57 1.81
N ARG A 123 -9.30 -6.46 2.08
CA ARG A 123 -9.98 -5.17 2.32
C ARG A 123 -9.47 -4.42 3.55
N LYS A 124 -8.97 -5.13 4.56
CA LYS A 124 -8.56 -4.53 5.84
C LYS A 124 -7.24 -3.76 5.77
N TRP A 125 -6.43 -3.99 4.74
CA TRP A 125 -5.13 -3.36 4.54
C TRP A 125 -5.08 -2.49 3.28
N PHE A 126 -6.24 -2.07 2.78
CA PHE A 126 -6.32 -1.00 1.80
C PHE A 126 -6.18 0.35 2.54
N PRO A 127 -5.42 1.33 2.03
CA PRO A 127 -5.23 2.61 2.69
C PRO A 127 -6.52 3.44 2.65
N ASN A 128 -7.45 3.15 3.56
CA ASN A 128 -8.69 3.90 3.76
C ASN A 128 -8.53 5.05 4.76
N ASN A 129 -7.38 5.15 5.42
CA ASN A 129 -7.00 6.23 6.32
C ASN A 129 -5.46 6.41 6.32
N ALA A 130 -4.98 7.53 6.87
CA ALA A 130 -3.54 7.87 6.94
C ALA A 130 -2.72 6.83 7.71
N SER A 131 -3.31 6.36 8.79
CA SER A 131 -2.82 5.29 9.64
C SER A 131 -2.43 4.06 8.81
N THR A 132 -3.36 3.50 8.04
CA THR A 132 -3.15 2.31 7.20
C THR A 132 -2.21 2.61 6.04
N ALA A 133 -2.28 3.78 5.43
CA ALA A 133 -1.34 4.21 4.39
C ALA A 133 0.11 4.23 4.88
N LYS A 134 0.36 4.75 6.08
CA LYS A 134 1.69 4.76 6.69
C LYS A 134 2.21 3.33 6.94
N VAL A 135 1.33 2.44 7.42
CA VAL A 135 1.67 1.01 7.61
C VAL A 135 2.03 0.34 6.29
N LEU A 136 1.31 0.62 5.21
CA LEU A 136 1.60 0.10 3.87
C LEU A 136 2.97 0.54 3.36
N VAL A 137 3.28 1.84 3.43
CA VAL A 137 4.59 2.37 3.03
C VAL A 137 5.70 1.76 3.87
N GLN A 138 5.49 1.64 5.18
CA GLN A 138 6.46 1.02 6.10
C GLN A 138 6.72 -0.46 5.78
N TYR A 139 5.67 -1.21 5.43
CA TYR A 139 5.82 -2.59 4.99
C TYR A 139 6.57 -2.66 3.65
N ASN A 140 6.24 -1.81 2.68
CA ASN A 140 6.95 -1.76 1.40
C ASN A 140 8.44 -1.42 1.60
N LEU A 141 8.76 -0.53 2.53
CA LEU A 141 10.13 -0.22 2.93
C LEU A 141 10.84 -1.45 3.53
N THR A 142 10.14 -2.21 4.38
CA THR A 142 10.65 -3.48 4.93
C THR A 142 10.99 -4.46 3.81
N VAL A 143 10.10 -4.60 2.83
CA VAL A 143 10.31 -5.44 1.65
C VAL A 143 11.54 -4.98 0.85
N ALA A 144 11.68 -3.69 0.59
CA ALA A 144 12.82 -3.15 -0.13
C ALA A 144 14.15 -3.39 0.60
N TYR A 145 14.21 -3.21 1.93
CA TYR A 145 15.40 -3.56 2.72
C TYR A 145 15.73 -5.05 2.64
N ALA A 146 14.70 -5.91 2.71
CA ALA A 146 14.88 -7.35 2.60
C ALA A 146 15.41 -7.76 1.22
N PHE A 147 14.92 -7.16 0.13
CA PHE A 147 15.43 -7.38 -1.22
C PHE A 147 16.89 -6.94 -1.37
N ARG A 148 17.29 -5.83 -0.72
CA ARG A 148 18.69 -5.35 -0.71
C ARG A 148 19.62 -6.22 0.15
N GLY A 149 19.08 -7.17 0.91
CA GLY A 149 19.85 -8.00 1.85
C GLY A 149 20.15 -7.31 3.20
N GLU A 150 19.57 -6.14 3.47
CA GLU A 150 19.73 -5.42 4.74
C GLU A 150 18.71 -5.91 5.78
N LEU A 151 18.88 -7.17 6.18
CA LEU A 151 17.92 -7.90 7.01
C LEU A 151 17.72 -7.28 8.40
N GLU A 152 18.76 -6.69 8.98
CA GLU A 152 18.65 -5.99 10.27
C GLU A 152 17.73 -4.78 10.17
N LYS A 153 17.93 -3.92 9.16
CA LYS A 153 17.07 -2.75 8.91
C LYS A 153 15.65 -3.16 8.54
N ALA A 154 15.49 -4.24 7.77
CA ALA A 154 14.18 -4.81 7.50
C ALA A 154 13.48 -5.24 8.81
N GLY A 155 14.21 -5.90 9.71
CA GLY A 155 13.69 -6.30 11.02
C GLY A 155 13.29 -5.11 11.90
N GLU A 156 14.06 -4.03 11.90
CA GLU A 156 13.71 -2.79 12.61
C GLU A 156 12.48 -2.10 12.01
N ALA A 157 12.43 -1.97 10.68
CA ALA A 157 11.28 -1.40 9.97
C ALA A 157 9.98 -2.19 10.25
N LEU A 158 10.08 -3.52 10.32
CA LEU A 158 8.94 -4.39 10.63
C LEU A 158 8.49 -4.28 12.09
N LYS A 159 9.42 -4.08 13.04
CA LYS A 159 9.04 -3.80 14.44
C LYS A 159 8.21 -2.52 14.55
N GLN A 160 8.50 -1.50 13.74
CA GLN A 160 7.68 -0.28 13.71
C GLN A 160 6.26 -0.56 13.22
N LEU A 161 6.07 -1.49 12.27
CA LEU A 161 4.75 -1.98 11.83
C LEU A 161 3.95 -2.60 12.99
N SER A 162 4.60 -3.42 13.82
CA SER A 162 3.96 -4.10 14.95
C SER A 162 3.49 -3.18 16.08
N LYS A 163 4.05 -1.96 16.16
CA LYS A 163 3.59 -0.90 17.07
C LYS A 163 2.26 -0.29 16.61
N PHE A 164 1.89 -0.49 15.34
CA PHE A 164 0.64 -0.04 14.77
C PHE A 164 -0.50 -0.98 15.19
N LYS A 165 -0.95 -0.85 16.43
CA LYS A 165 -2.11 -1.57 16.96
C LYS A 165 -3.34 -0.69 16.84
N GLU A 166 -4.02 -0.72 15.70
CA GLU A 166 -5.45 -0.45 15.76
C GLU A 166 -6.09 -1.60 16.58
N PRO A 167 -6.95 -1.29 17.56
CA PRO A 167 -7.65 -2.32 18.31
C PRO A 167 -8.46 -3.11 17.28
N ASN A 168 -8.14 -4.40 17.14
CA ASN A 168 -8.72 -5.35 16.18
C ASN A 168 -8.04 -5.44 14.79
N ALA A 169 -6.88 -4.83 14.53
CA ALA A 169 -6.12 -5.10 13.29
C ALA A 169 -5.38 -6.44 13.38
N GLU A 170 -5.80 -7.42 12.57
CA GLU A 170 -5.05 -8.68 12.40
C GLU A 170 -3.79 -8.39 11.57
N ILE A 171 -2.65 -8.90 12.00
CA ILE A 171 -1.39 -8.79 11.25
C ILE A 171 -1.58 -9.58 9.94
N PRO A 172 -1.38 -8.95 8.76
CA PRO A 172 -1.52 -9.65 7.50
C PRO A 172 -0.54 -10.83 7.42
N ILE A 173 -0.96 -11.92 6.78
CA ILE A 173 -0.12 -13.11 6.60
C ILE A 173 1.20 -12.76 5.91
N GLN A 174 1.22 -11.75 5.04
CA GLN A 174 2.39 -11.24 4.35
C GLN A 174 3.43 -10.65 5.32
N ALA A 175 2.99 -9.87 6.32
CA ALA A 175 3.88 -9.31 7.34
C ALA A 175 4.44 -10.40 8.27
N MET A 176 3.65 -11.41 8.59
CA MET A 176 4.11 -12.58 9.33
C MET A 176 5.12 -13.41 8.53
N LEU A 177 4.85 -13.68 7.25
CA LEU A 177 5.79 -14.38 6.37
C LEU A 177 7.09 -13.60 6.20
N MET A 178 7.02 -12.27 6.09
CA MET A 178 8.19 -11.40 6.06
C MET A 178 8.99 -11.49 7.37
N ALA A 179 8.32 -11.44 8.53
CA ALA A 179 8.97 -11.64 9.82
C ALA A 179 9.69 -12.99 9.88
N LEU A 180 9.03 -14.05 9.42
CA LEU A 180 9.59 -15.39 9.38
C LEU A 180 10.82 -15.46 8.48
N TYR A 181 10.72 -14.93 7.26
CA TYR A 181 11.83 -14.86 6.30
C TYR A 181 13.04 -14.17 6.92
N ILE A 182 12.87 -12.98 7.50
CA ILE A 182 13.95 -12.23 8.14
C ILE A 182 14.60 -13.05 9.27
N GLN A 183 13.79 -13.67 10.15
CA GLN A 183 14.34 -14.47 11.26
C GLN A 183 15.12 -15.69 10.76
N VAL A 184 14.63 -16.37 9.72
CA VAL A 184 15.32 -17.53 9.13
C VAL A 184 16.64 -17.10 8.48
N GLN A 185 16.64 -16.01 7.72
CA GLN A 185 17.85 -15.50 7.07
C GLN A 185 18.91 -15.02 8.06
N LEU A 186 18.49 -14.49 9.22
CA LEU A 186 19.40 -14.12 10.32
C LEU A 186 19.87 -15.33 11.15
N GLY A 187 19.40 -16.56 10.87
CA GLY A 187 19.74 -17.75 11.65
C GLY A 187 18.99 -17.91 12.98
N ASN A 188 18.00 -17.06 13.25
CA ASN A 188 17.23 -17.05 14.50
C ASN A 188 16.07 -18.07 14.47
N THR A 189 16.40 -19.36 14.34
CA THR A 189 15.44 -20.45 14.15
C THR A 189 14.44 -20.61 15.30
N ASP A 190 14.85 -20.27 16.54
CA ASP A 190 13.98 -20.36 17.71
C ASP A 190 12.86 -19.31 17.67
N THR A 191 13.20 -18.09 17.25
CA THR A 191 12.22 -17.00 17.07
C THR A 191 11.27 -17.33 15.92
N ALA A 192 11.79 -17.84 14.80
CA ALA A 192 10.98 -18.33 13.69
C ALA A 192 9.97 -19.40 14.13
N ARG A 193 10.42 -20.39 14.91
CA ARG A 193 9.55 -21.45 15.47
C ARG A 193 8.48 -20.89 16.39
N LYS A 194 8.81 -19.89 17.22
CA LYS A 194 7.82 -19.20 18.09
C LYS A 194 6.74 -18.51 17.26
N ILE A 195 7.10 -17.82 16.18
CA ILE A 195 6.15 -17.14 15.28
C ILE A 195 5.17 -18.15 14.69
N ILE A 196 5.67 -19.29 14.17
CA ILE A 196 4.83 -20.36 13.60
C ILE A 196 3.88 -20.92 14.66
N LYS A 197 4.39 -21.27 15.86
CA LYS A 197 3.55 -21.83 16.93
C LYS A 197 2.45 -20.88 17.40
N GLN A 198 2.69 -19.57 17.37
CA GLN A 198 1.70 -18.57 17.77
C GLN A 198 0.56 -18.42 16.77
N HIS A 199 0.82 -18.61 15.48
CA HIS A 199 -0.14 -18.30 14.41
C HIS A 199 -0.68 -19.54 13.66
N CYS A 200 -0.05 -20.70 13.84
CA CYS A 200 -0.48 -21.97 13.24
C CYS A 200 -0.84 -22.98 14.35
N PRO A 201 -2.08 -22.94 14.90
CA PRO A 201 -2.49 -23.81 16.00
C PRO A 201 -2.48 -25.31 15.65
N GLN A 202 -2.42 -25.66 14.36
CA GLN A 202 -2.35 -27.04 13.86
C GLN A 202 -1.00 -27.74 14.16
N TYR A 203 0.04 -26.97 14.47
CA TYR A 203 1.38 -27.48 14.81
C TYR A 203 1.68 -27.42 16.31
N ARG A 204 0.64 -27.36 17.13
CA ARG A 204 0.74 -27.29 18.59
C ARG A 204 0.85 -28.67 19.23
#